data_AF-B0DY86-F1
#
_entry.id   AF-B0DY86-F1
#
_cell.length_a   1.000
_cell.length_b   1.000
_cell.length_c   1.000
_cell.angle_alpha   90.00
_cell.angle_beta   90.00
_cell.angle_gamma   90.00
#
_symmetry.space_group_name_H-M   'P 1'
#
loop_
_entity.id
_entity.type
_entity.pdbx_description
1 polymer ?
#
loop_
_entity_poly.entity_id
_entity_poly.type
_entity_poly.pdbx_seq_one_letter_code
_entity_poly.pdbx_strand_id
1 'polypeptide(L)'
;MHFFLEPKSVCLMLVRSILECFNRCRILDGWRPATNNGCVIQVGRTVPSPGHRQQRVSRNAGISDIGTAIIAKENGRFVLHDSQGFEHGEGDNFKKVIDFLKARKDMPNVRDQVHAVWLCFQVSLSEGDRLFEAGVEELFRMKSKGELGPVPVITVFTKYDKLVEQIEFGNNLEFHKRNKHLDRESRNARLPEETRAKFQELCLGPFEKSVNKDIPHIAVSTNKEYKDTRKMLNELVRLTADCVKNSLAVDRCCAGLRHRPTRESGCED
;
A
#
# COMPACT_ATOMS: atom_id res chain seq x y z
N MET A 1 23.54 28.91 -11.59
CA MET A 1 22.08 28.90 -11.25
C MET A 1 21.76 27.62 -10.51
N HIS A 2 21.74 27.66 -9.18
CA HIS A 2 21.16 26.58 -8.38
C HIS A 2 19.64 26.72 -8.45
N PHE A 3 18.95 25.83 -9.17
CA PHE A 3 17.50 25.69 -9.05
C PHE A 3 17.21 25.04 -7.70
N PHE A 4 17.04 25.85 -6.66
CA PHE A 4 16.35 25.42 -5.44
C PHE A 4 14.88 25.21 -5.81
N LEU A 5 14.52 23.97 -6.16
CA LEU A 5 13.12 23.58 -6.24
C LEU A 5 12.57 23.63 -4.81
N GLU A 6 11.69 24.58 -4.53
CA GLU A 6 11.04 24.65 -3.23
C GLU A 6 10.38 23.30 -2.87
N PRO A 7 10.39 22.89 -1.59
CA PRO A 7 9.76 21.64 -1.13
C PRO A 7 8.29 21.50 -1.57
N LYS A 8 7.58 22.62 -1.76
CA LYS A 8 6.21 22.68 -2.31
C LYS A 8 6.13 22.16 -3.75
N SER A 9 7.09 22.54 -4.60
CA SER A 9 7.13 22.15 -6.02
C SER A 9 7.44 20.66 -6.19
N VAL A 10 8.42 20.14 -5.44
CA VAL A 10 8.80 18.71 -5.47
C VAL A 10 7.67 17.81 -4.98
N CYS A 11 6.97 18.22 -3.92
CA CYS A 11 5.85 17.49 -3.34
C CYS A 11 4.61 17.46 -4.26
N LEU A 12 4.21 18.59 -4.85
CA LEU A 12 3.10 18.64 -5.80
C LEU A 12 3.40 17.81 -7.06
N MET A 13 4.66 17.83 -7.49
CA MET A 13 5.16 17.00 -8.59
C MET A 13 5.15 15.50 -8.26
N LEU A 14 5.42 15.10 -7.01
CA LEU A 14 5.35 13.71 -6.59
C LEU A 14 3.91 13.20 -6.66
N VAL A 15 2.95 13.86 -6.00
CA VAL A 15 1.52 13.45 -5.98
C VAL A 15 0.93 13.41 -7.39
N ARG A 16 1.20 14.44 -8.21
CA ARG A 16 0.80 14.43 -9.63
C ARG A 16 1.43 13.27 -10.38
N SER A 17 2.70 12.97 -10.10
CA SER A 17 3.37 11.82 -10.68
C SER A 17 2.71 10.52 -10.22
N ILE A 18 2.39 10.30 -8.94
CA ILE A 18 1.67 9.10 -8.46
C ILE A 18 0.38 8.89 -9.26
N LEU A 19 -0.45 9.93 -9.39
CA LEU A 19 -1.72 9.89 -10.11
C LEU A 19 -1.54 9.68 -11.63
N GLU A 20 -0.56 10.33 -12.25
CA GLU A 20 -0.24 10.13 -13.68
C GLU A 20 0.38 8.76 -13.97
N CYS A 21 1.20 8.25 -13.04
CA CYS A 21 1.77 6.93 -13.06
C CYS A 21 0.64 5.93 -13.11
N PHE A 22 -0.19 5.83 -12.09
CA PHE A 22 -1.21 4.78 -12.05
C PHE A 22 -2.25 4.83 -13.19
N ASN A 23 -2.57 6.01 -13.73
CA ASN A 23 -3.47 6.13 -14.88
C ASN A 23 -2.85 5.64 -16.21
N ARG A 24 -1.52 5.57 -16.33
CA ARG A 24 -0.81 5.16 -17.57
C ARG A 24 0.10 3.94 -17.39
N CYS A 25 0.31 3.49 -16.16
CA CYS A 25 1.35 2.55 -15.80
C CYS A 25 0.79 1.13 -15.72
N ARG A 26 1.21 0.30 -16.66
CA ARG A 26 0.88 -1.13 -16.70
C ARG A 26 1.66 -1.96 -15.68
N ILE A 27 2.41 -1.35 -14.74
CA ILE A 27 3.11 -2.10 -13.69
C ILE A 27 2.12 -2.96 -12.91
N LEU A 28 0.95 -2.43 -12.55
CA LEU A 28 -0.04 -3.21 -11.82
C LEU A 28 -0.72 -4.30 -12.68
N ASP A 29 -0.77 -4.11 -14.01
CA ASP A 29 -1.40 -5.06 -14.94
C ASP A 29 -0.63 -6.38 -15.11
N GLY A 30 0.61 -6.41 -14.65
CA GLY A 30 1.49 -7.58 -14.72
C GLY A 30 2.23 -7.89 -13.42
N TRP A 31 2.15 -7.02 -12.42
CA TRP A 31 2.72 -7.27 -11.10
C TRP A 31 1.90 -8.33 -10.37
N ARG A 32 2.59 -9.34 -9.85
CA ARG A 32 2.03 -10.30 -8.89
C ARG A 32 2.88 -10.21 -7.62
N PRO A 33 2.28 -9.99 -6.44
CA PRO A 33 3.03 -10.01 -5.20
C PRO A 33 3.76 -11.35 -5.04
N ALA A 34 4.98 -11.30 -4.48
CA ALA A 34 5.82 -12.47 -4.30
C ALA A 34 5.17 -13.53 -3.40
N THR A 35 4.38 -13.12 -2.42
CA THR A 35 3.61 -13.99 -1.51
C THR A 35 2.20 -13.45 -1.30
N ASN A 36 1.36 -14.20 -0.57
CA ASN A 36 0.01 -13.77 -0.21
C ASN A 36 -0.01 -12.70 0.91
N ASN A 37 1.11 -12.50 1.64
CA ASN A 37 1.21 -11.61 2.79
C ASN A 37 2.47 -10.73 2.73
N GLY A 38 2.29 -9.40 2.67
CA GLY A 38 3.35 -8.42 2.93
C GLY A 38 4.22 -8.01 1.75
N CYS A 39 3.64 -7.31 0.78
CA CYS A 39 4.41 -6.54 -0.20
C CYS A 39 4.47 -5.06 0.19
N VAL A 40 5.67 -4.51 0.41
CA VAL A 40 5.93 -3.08 0.65
C VAL A 40 6.19 -2.33 -0.65
N ILE A 41 5.20 -1.56 -1.12
CA ILE A 41 5.33 -0.75 -2.35
C ILE A 41 5.79 0.68 -2.03
N GLN A 42 7.00 1.05 -2.48
CA GLN A 42 7.43 2.45 -2.60
C GLN A 42 6.75 3.14 -3.79
N VAL A 43 6.58 4.46 -3.73
CA VAL A 43 6.24 5.31 -4.88
C VAL A 43 7.18 6.49 -4.93
N GLY A 44 8.32 6.41 -5.63
CA GLY A 44 9.28 7.52 -5.72
C GLY A 44 9.75 7.80 -7.15
N ARG A 45 10.24 9.02 -7.39
CA ARG A 45 10.95 9.38 -8.63
C ARG A 45 12.36 8.79 -8.58
N THR A 46 12.76 7.95 -9.52
CA THR A 46 14.19 7.81 -9.81
C THR A 46 14.51 8.40 -11.17
N VAL A 47 15.61 9.15 -11.24
CA VAL A 47 16.39 9.25 -12.47
C VAL A 47 17.42 8.13 -12.33
N PRO A 48 17.68 7.29 -13.35
CA PRO A 48 18.66 6.22 -13.22
C PRO A 48 20.01 6.78 -12.75
N SER A 49 20.38 6.50 -11.50
CA SER A 49 21.74 6.73 -11.02
C SER A 49 22.60 5.56 -11.53
N PRO A 50 23.85 5.79 -11.98
CA PRO A 50 24.77 4.71 -12.29
C PRO A 50 24.96 3.85 -11.03
N GLY A 51 24.55 2.58 -11.08
CA GLY A 51 24.71 1.61 -9.98
C GLY A 51 23.42 1.07 -9.36
N HIS A 52 22.24 1.60 -9.68
CA HIS A 52 20.97 1.01 -9.22
C HIS A 52 20.50 -0.13 -10.14
N ARG A 53 20.36 -1.32 -9.56
CA ARG A 53 19.85 -2.51 -10.26
C ARG A 53 18.35 -2.34 -10.53
N GLN A 54 17.95 -2.49 -11.79
CA GLN A 54 16.56 -2.39 -12.22
C GLN A 54 16.07 -3.74 -12.73
N GLN A 55 14.85 -4.12 -12.37
CA GLN A 55 14.20 -5.30 -12.91
C GLN A 55 13.01 -4.89 -13.78
N ARG A 56 12.84 -5.57 -14.93
CA ARG A 56 11.56 -5.55 -15.63
C ARG A 56 10.54 -6.32 -14.81
N VAL A 57 9.27 -5.90 -14.86
CA VAL A 57 8.15 -6.69 -14.31
C VAL A 57 8.25 -8.13 -14.80
N SER A 58 8.62 -9.04 -13.90
CA SER A 58 8.70 -10.48 -14.17
C SER A 58 7.29 -11.07 -14.06
N ARG A 59 6.94 -12.00 -14.94
CA ARG A 59 5.67 -12.74 -14.88
C ARG A 59 5.70 -13.90 -13.88
N ASN A 60 6.86 -14.20 -13.30
CA ASN A 60 7.07 -15.33 -12.40
C ASN A 60 7.03 -14.83 -10.95
N ALA A 61 6.14 -15.40 -10.14
CA ALA A 61 6.06 -15.17 -8.70
C ALA A 61 7.20 -15.89 -7.95
N GLY A 62 7.58 -15.38 -6.77
CA GLY A 62 8.32 -16.15 -5.76
C GLY A 62 9.74 -15.68 -5.43
N ILE A 63 10.37 -14.79 -6.21
CA ILE A 63 11.69 -14.23 -5.87
C ILE A 63 11.69 -12.73 -6.19
N SER A 64 11.64 -11.92 -5.14
CA SER A 64 11.80 -10.46 -5.22
C SER A 64 12.88 -10.00 -4.25
N ASP A 65 13.64 -8.99 -4.66
CA ASP A 65 14.61 -8.29 -3.84
C ASP A 65 14.14 -6.85 -3.63
N ILE A 66 13.82 -6.49 -2.39
CA ILE A 66 13.38 -5.13 -2.03
C ILE A 66 14.43 -4.07 -2.37
N GLY A 67 15.72 -4.43 -2.45
CA GLY A 67 16.77 -3.51 -2.90
C GLY A 67 16.70 -3.19 -4.40
N THR A 68 16.05 -4.04 -5.19
CA THR A 68 15.95 -3.93 -6.64
C THR A 68 14.66 -3.21 -7.04
N ALA A 69 14.79 -2.12 -7.78
CA ALA A 69 13.67 -1.30 -8.22
C ALA A 69 12.97 -1.93 -9.45
N ILE A 70 11.64 -1.96 -9.41
CA ILE A 70 10.75 -2.22 -10.55
C ILE A 70 10.27 -0.88 -11.09
N ILE A 71 10.65 -0.56 -12.33
CA ILE A 71 10.36 0.74 -12.95
C ILE A 71 9.61 0.51 -14.26
N ALA A 72 8.55 1.29 -14.49
CA ALA A 72 7.77 1.21 -15.72
C ALA A 72 8.53 1.87 -16.85
N LYS A 73 8.53 1.25 -18.02
CA LYS A 73 9.11 1.86 -19.22
C LYS A 73 8.38 3.15 -19.59
N GLU A 74 7.07 3.15 -19.40
CA GLU A 74 6.18 4.25 -19.75
C GLU A 74 6.32 5.41 -18.76
N ASN A 75 6.89 5.15 -17.57
CA ASN A 75 7.04 6.17 -16.55
C ASN A 75 8.14 5.86 -15.51
N GLY A 76 9.34 6.43 -15.73
CA GLY A 76 10.46 6.35 -14.78
C GLY A 76 10.23 7.04 -13.43
N ARG A 77 9.10 7.73 -13.25
CA ARG A 77 8.77 8.43 -12.00
C ARG A 77 8.00 7.58 -11.00
N PHE A 78 7.64 6.34 -11.38
CA PHE A 78 7.10 5.33 -10.48
C PHE A 78 8.15 4.26 -10.22
N VAL A 79 8.48 4.05 -8.96
CA VAL A 79 9.44 3.02 -8.54
C VAL A 79 8.75 2.14 -7.54
N LEU A 80 8.47 0.91 -7.94
CA LEU A 80 7.96 -0.14 -7.10
C LEU A 80 9.15 -0.93 -6.53
N HIS A 81 9.20 -1.08 -5.22
CA HIS A 81 10.01 -2.08 -4.57
C HIS A 81 9.06 -3.18 -4.13
N ASP A 82 9.43 -4.45 -4.29
CA ASP A 82 8.57 -5.59 -3.94
C ASP A 82 9.34 -6.45 -2.94
N SER A 83 8.74 -6.71 -1.79
CA SER A 83 9.33 -7.58 -0.77
C SER A 83 8.95 -9.03 -1.03
N GLN A 84 9.81 -9.96 -0.60
CA GLN A 84 9.54 -11.40 -0.72
C GLN A 84 8.44 -11.91 0.22
N GLY A 85 7.70 -11.04 0.92
CA GLY A 85 6.68 -11.43 1.90
C GLY A 85 7.19 -11.62 3.32
N PHE A 86 6.27 -11.95 4.24
CA PHE A 86 6.54 -12.24 5.65
C PHE A 86 6.02 -13.62 6.08
N GLU A 87 6.24 -14.68 5.28
CA GLU A 87 5.73 -16.01 5.62
C GLU A 87 6.40 -16.60 6.87
N HIS A 88 5.72 -17.56 7.52
CA HIS A 88 6.13 -18.16 8.78
C HIS A 88 7.50 -18.85 8.62
N GLY A 89 8.49 -18.45 9.43
CA GLY A 89 9.87 -18.95 9.34
C GLY A 89 10.87 -18.02 8.63
N GLU A 90 10.40 -16.91 8.05
CA GLU A 90 11.24 -15.95 7.31
C GLU A 90 11.54 -14.66 8.10
N GLY A 91 12.05 -14.78 9.34
CA GLY A 91 12.43 -13.62 10.16
C GLY A 91 13.40 -12.65 9.45
N ASP A 92 14.24 -13.18 8.57
CA ASP A 92 15.17 -12.40 7.75
C ASP A 92 14.45 -11.47 6.76
N ASN A 93 13.29 -11.85 6.22
CA ASN A 93 12.54 -11.03 5.28
C ASN A 93 11.88 -9.83 5.96
N PHE A 94 11.35 -10.03 7.17
CA PHE A 94 10.87 -8.91 7.98
C PHE A 94 11.99 -7.91 8.28
N LYS A 95 13.16 -8.40 8.72
CA LYS A 95 14.31 -7.54 8.99
C LYS A 95 14.77 -6.76 7.75
N LYS A 96 14.84 -7.40 6.58
CA LYS A 96 15.19 -6.73 5.30
C LYS A 96 14.24 -5.57 5.00
N VAL A 97 12.94 -5.74 5.22
CA VAL A 97 11.96 -4.66 5.03
C VAL A 97 12.20 -3.51 6.00
N ILE A 98 12.38 -3.80 7.29
CA ILE A 98 12.62 -2.77 8.30
C ILE A 98 13.91 -1.99 8.01
N ASP A 99 14.99 -2.70 7.68
CA ASP A 99 16.27 -2.09 7.34
C ASP A 99 16.15 -1.21 6.08
N PHE A 100 15.43 -1.68 5.07
CA PHE A 100 15.13 -0.90 3.87
C PHE A 100 14.35 0.39 4.20
N LEU A 101 13.27 0.29 4.99
CA LEU A 101 12.47 1.45 5.38
C LEU A 101 13.29 2.46 6.20
N LYS A 102 14.10 1.98 7.16
CA LYS A 102 14.97 2.83 7.98
C LYS A 102 16.05 3.52 7.15
N ALA A 103 16.73 2.79 6.26
CA ALA A 103 17.76 3.36 5.39
C ALA A 103 17.21 4.43 4.45
N ARG A 104 15.93 4.31 4.06
CA ARG A 104 15.27 5.23 3.13
C ARG A 104 14.58 6.41 3.81
N LYS A 105 14.24 6.30 5.10
CA LYS A 105 13.48 7.31 5.86
C LYS A 105 14.14 8.69 5.82
N ASP A 106 15.45 8.74 6.07
CA ASP A 106 16.20 10.00 6.24
C ASP A 106 17.14 10.29 5.05
N MET A 107 16.88 9.71 3.87
CA MET A 107 17.68 9.97 2.68
C MET A 107 17.64 11.46 2.31
N PRO A 108 18.80 12.11 2.01
CA PRO A 108 18.85 13.56 1.75
C PRO A 108 17.98 14.01 0.57
N ASN A 109 17.84 13.13 -0.43
CA ASN A 109 17.00 13.39 -1.58
C ASN A 109 15.64 12.73 -1.39
N VAL A 110 14.58 13.55 -1.34
CA VAL A 110 13.19 13.11 -1.22
C VAL A 110 12.85 12.01 -2.23
N ARG A 111 13.39 12.09 -3.45
CA ARG A 111 13.14 11.10 -4.51
C ARG A 111 13.55 9.67 -4.11
N ASP A 112 14.58 9.57 -3.26
CA ASP A 112 15.17 8.32 -2.81
C ASP A 112 14.53 7.82 -1.50
N GLN A 113 13.63 8.61 -0.88
CA GLN A 113 12.83 8.20 0.28
C GLN A 113 11.64 7.31 -0.12
N VAL A 114 11.13 6.56 0.86
CA VAL A 114 9.89 5.79 0.72
C VAL A 114 8.71 6.70 1.02
N HIS A 115 7.81 6.86 0.05
CA HIS A 115 6.70 7.81 0.15
C HIS A 115 5.38 7.19 0.62
N ALA A 116 5.20 5.88 0.44
CA ALA A 116 4.08 5.11 0.94
C ALA A 116 4.55 3.67 1.12
N VAL A 117 3.81 2.91 1.94
CA VAL A 117 3.97 1.48 2.12
C VAL A 117 2.60 0.86 1.95
N TRP A 118 2.43 -0.01 0.97
CA TRP A 118 1.29 -0.92 0.93
C TRP A 118 1.61 -2.15 1.79
N LEU A 119 0.61 -2.74 2.43
CA LEU A 119 0.69 -4.04 3.06
C LEU A 119 -0.40 -4.89 2.45
N CYS A 120 0.00 -5.78 1.55
CA CYS A 120 -0.94 -6.60 0.81
C CYS A 120 -1.28 -7.87 1.61
N PHE A 121 -2.58 -8.13 1.78
CA PHE A 121 -3.12 -9.35 2.34
C PHE A 121 -4.09 -9.94 1.34
N GLN A 122 -4.16 -11.25 1.21
CA GLN A 122 -5.28 -11.85 0.50
C GLN A 122 -6.55 -11.71 1.35
N VAL A 123 -7.69 -11.45 0.71
CA VAL A 123 -8.99 -11.54 1.38
C VAL A 123 -9.19 -12.96 1.92
N SER A 124 -9.42 -13.07 3.23
CA SER A 124 -9.74 -14.33 3.88
C SER A 124 -11.07 -14.88 3.37
N LEU A 125 -11.10 -16.18 3.10
CA LEU A 125 -12.26 -16.91 2.59
C LEU A 125 -12.92 -17.78 3.67
N SER A 126 -12.27 -17.92 4.84
CA SER A 126 -12.68 -18.76 5.94
C SER A 126 -12.54 -18.05 7.28
N GLU A 127 -13.37 -18.42 8.25
CA GLU A 127 -13.24 -17.97 9.63
C GLU A 127 -12.02 -18.62 10.30
N GLY A 128 -11.33 -17.88 11.16
CA GLY A 128 -10.20 -18.39 11.93
C GLY A 128 -8.84 -18.31 11.24
N ASP A 129 -8.77 -17.87 9.98
CA ASP A 129 -7.51 -17.53 9.34
C ASP A 129 -6.82 -16.40 10.11
N ARG A 130 -5.59 -16.64 10.58
CA ARG A 130 -4.80 -15.58 11.22
C ARG A 130 -4.47 -14.53 10.16
N LEU A 131 -5.12 -13.36 10.29
CA LEU A 131 -5.00 -12.30 9.29
C LEU A 131 -3.62 -11.65 9.26
N PHE A 132 -2.93 -11.60 10.40
CA PHE A 132 -1.58 -11.02 10.52
C PHE A 132 -0.58 -12.00 11.08
N GLU A 133 0.54 -12.14 10.39
CA GLU A 133 1.74 -12.76 10.96
C GLU A 133 2.42 -11.81 11.97
N ALA A 134 3.24 -12.37 12.86
CA ALA A 134 3.91 -11.60 13.93
C ALA A 134 4.73 -10.41 13.40
N GLY A 135 5.38 -10.55 12.23
CA GLY A 135 6.12 -9.44 11.61
C GLY A 135 5.22 -8.27 11.20
N VAL A 136 4.00 -8.53 10.76
CA VAL A 136 3.04 -7.48 10.38
C VAL A 136 2.54 -6.73 11.60
N GLU A 137 2.23 -7.44 12.69
CA GLU A 137 1.85 -6.84 13.98
C GLU A 137 2.96 -5.90 14.48
N GLU A 138 4.21 -6.34 14.39
CA GLU A 138 5.38 -5.55 14.75
C GLU A 138 5.52 -4.29 13.87
N LEU A 139 5.26 -4.38 12.56
CA LEU A 139 5.28 -3.21 11.67
C LEU A 139 4.22 -2.17 12.07
N PHE A 140 3.01 -2.60 12.42
CA PHE A 140 1.95 -1.70 12.92
C PHE A 140 2.34 -1.07 14.26
N ARG A 141 3.00 -1.82 15.15
CA ARG A 141 3.56 -1.29 16.40
C ARG A 141 4.61 -0.22 16.12
N MET A 142 5.56 -0.48 15.23
CA MET A 142 6.61 0.47 14.84
C MET A 142 6.03 1.73 14.20
N LYS A 143 4.99 1.58 13.35
CA LYS A 143 4.26 2.72 12.77
C LYS A 143 3.61 3.56 13.86
N SER A 144 2.92 2.93 14.81
CA SER A 144 2.23 3.63 15.91
C SER A 144 3.20 4.37 16.84
N LYS A 145 4.42 3.83 17.05
CA LYS A 145 5.49 4.50 17.81
C LYS A 145 6.24 5.57 17.01
N GLY A 146 5.92 5.78 15.72
CA GLY A 146 6.60 6.75 14.86
C GLY A 146 8.01 6.33 14.41
N GLU A 147 8.40 5.07 14.63
CA GLU A 147 9.74 4.56 14.28
C GLU A 147 9.97 4.60 12.77
N LEU A 148 8.92 4.31 11.99
CA LEU A 148 8.91 4.41 10.52
C LEU A 148 8.79 5.85 9.99
N GLY A 149 8.60 6.83 10.88
CA GLY A 149 8.41 8.22 10.52
C GLY A 149 7.03 8.51 9.90
N PRO A 150 6.93 9.58 9.10
CA PRO A 150 5.67 10.08 8.56
C PRO A 150 5.10 9.21 7.45
N VAL A 151 5.88 8.25 6.94
CA VAL A 151 5.47 7.40 5.83
C VAL A 151 4.10 6.76 6.11
N PRO A 152 3.11 6.91 5.20
CA PRO A 152 1.83 6.26 5.34
C PRO A 152 1.97 4.76 5.07
N VAL A 153 1.32 3.97 5.93
CA VAL A 153 1.16 2.52 5.77
C VAL A 153 -0.30 2.27 5.44
N ILE A 154 -0.57 1.60 4.32
CA ILE A 154 -1.91 1.35 3.78
C ILE A 154 -2.10 -0.16 3.66
N THR A 155 -3.14 -0.69 4.28
CA THR A 155 -3.53 -2.09 4.16
C THR A 155 -4.30 -2.31 2.86
N VAL A 156 -3.89 -3.28 2.06
CA VAL A 156 -4.51 -3.60 0.77
C VAL A 156 -4.98 -5.05 0.78
N PHE A 157 -6.29 -5.25 0.84
CA PHE A 157 -6.91 -6.57 0.74
C PHE A 157 -7.08 -6.96 -0.73
N THR A 158 -6.22 -7.86 -1.20
CA THR A 158 -6.15 -8.33 -2.58
C THR A 158 -7.06 -9.53 -2.84
N LYS A 159 -7.30 -9.83 -4.12
CA LYS A 159 -8.14 -10.95 -4.58
C LYS A 159 -9.60 -10.84 -4.08
N TYR A 160 -10.13 -9.62 -4.00
CA TYR A 160 -11.53 -9.40 -3.62
C TYR A 160 -12.52 -10.13 -4.55
N ASP A 161 -12.16 -10.30 -5.83
CA ASP A 161 -12.91 -11.11 -6.79
C ASP A 161 -13.10 -12.57 -6.34
N LYS A 162 -12.16 -13.15 -5.57
CA LYS A 162 -12.30 -14.51 -5.05
C LYS A 162 -13.34 -14.62 -3.95
N LEU A 163 -13.53 -13.58 -3.15
CA LEU A 163 -14.63 -13.55 -2.18
C LEU A 163 -15.98 -13.44 -2.89
N VAL A 164 -16.07 -12.62 -3.95
CA VAL A 164 -17.28 -12.53 -4.77
C VAL A 164 -17.59 -13.88 -5.42
N GLU A 165 -16.60 -14.52 -6.05
CA GLU A 165 -16.74 -15.85 -6.65
C GLU A 165 -17.17 -16.90 -5.61
N GLN A 166 -16.62 -16.88 -4.39
CA GLN A 166 -17.00 -17.81 -3.34
C GLN A 166 -18.44 -17.61 -2.88
N ILE A 167 -18.90 -16.37 -2.76
CA ILE A 167 -20.27 -16.07 -2.34
C ILE A 167 -21.26 -16.45 -3.44
N GLU A 168 -20.94 -16.14 -4.69
CA GLU A 168 -21.79 -16.46 -5.84
C GLU A 168 -21.80 -17.96 -6.13
N PHE A 169 -20.64 -18.61 -6.22
CA PHE A 169 -20.49 -19.99 -6.73
C PHE A 169 -19.94 -20.99 -5.72
N GLY A 170 -19.91 -20.65 -4.42
CA GLY A 170 -19.37 -21.51 -3.38
C GLY A 170 -20.04 -22.89 -3.34
N ASN A 171 -19.33 -23.88 -2.78
CA ASN A 171 -19.67 -25.31 -2.83
C ASN A 171 -21.10 -25.68 -2.41
N ASN A 172 -21.73 -24.85 -1.57
CA ASN A 172 -23.07 -25.09 -1.06
C ASN A 172 -24.15 -24.22 -1.74
N LEU A 173 -23.79 -23.29 -2.63
CA LEU A 173 -24.67 -22.34 -3.31
C LEU A 173 -25.66 -21.66 -2.34
N GLU A 174 -25.25 -21.41 -1.09
CA GLU A 174 -26.16 -20.91 -0.04
C GLU A 174 -26.75 -19.56 -0.40
N PHE A 175 -25.97 -18.68 -1.02
CA PHE A 175 -26.46 -17.41 -1.56
C PHE A 175 -27.60 -17.62 -2.58
N HIS A 176 -27.41 -18.54 -3.52
CA HIS A 176 -28.44 -18.87 -4.51
C HIS A 176 -29.67 -19.52 -3.88
N LYS A 177 -29.49 -20.45 -2.93
CA LYS A 177 -30.60 -21.11 -2.24
C LYS A 177 -31.46 -20.12 -1.45
N ARG A 178 -30.83 -19.21 -0.69
CA ARG A 178 -31.53 -18.16 0.07
C ARG A 178 -32.27 -17.18 -0.85
N ASN A 179 -31.70 -16.88 -2.02
CA ASN A 179 -32.25 -15.92 -2.98
C ASN A 179 -32.92 -16.58 -4.20
N LYS A 180 -33.34 -17.85 -4.10
CA LYS A 180 -33.93 -18.61 -5.22
C LYS A 180 -35.27 -18.06 -5.70
N HIS A 181 -35.95 -17.30 -4.84
CA HIS A 181 -37.24 -16.67 -5.11
C HIS A 181 -37.11 -15.37 -5.92
N LEU A 182 -35.89 -14.85 -6.06
CA LEU A 182 -35.60 -13.67 -6.86
C LEU A 182 -35.24 -14.07 -8.28
N ASP A 183 -35.58 -13.21 -9.23
CA ASP A 183 -35.02 -13.29 -10.57
C ASP A 183 -33.49 -13.05 -10.55
N ARG A 184 -32.84 -13.29 -11.69
CA ARG A 184 -31.37 -13.20 -11.80
C ARG A 184 -30.86 -11.78 -11.52
N GLU A 185 -31.55 -10.75 -11.98
CA GLU A 185 -31.12 -9.36 -11.82
C GLU A 185 -31.22 -8.93 -10.36
N SER A 186 -32.38 -9.16 -9.73
CA SER A 186 -32.61 -8.87 -8.32
C SER A 186 -31.64 -9.61 -7.39
N ARG A 187 -31.33 -10.88 -7.70
CA ARG A 187 -30.31 -11.64 -6.95
C ARG A 187 -28.93 -11.03 -7.12
N ASN A 188 -28.52 -10.70 -8.35
CA ASN A 188 -27.20 -10.13 -8.63
C ASN A 188 -27.03 -8.74 -7.98
N ALA A 189 -28.11 -7.98 -7.81
CA ALA A 189 -28.09 -6.71 -7.09
C ALA A 189 -27.78 -6.85 -5.59
N ARG A 190 -28.05 -8.01 -4.97
CA ARG A 190 -27.75 -8.29 -3.56
C ARG A 190 -26.32 -8.79 -3.32
N LEU A 191 -25.67 -9.34 -4.34
CA LEU A 191 -24.33 -9.92 -4.22
C LEU A 191 -23.29 -8.93 -3.66
N PRO A 192 -23.26 -7.64 -4.04
CA PRO A 192 -22.33 -6.67 -3.46
C PRO A 192 -22.53 -6.43 -1.96
N GLU A 193 -23.78 -6.39 -1.49
CA GLU A 193 -24.10 -6.20 -0.06
C GLU A 193 -23.66 -7.40 0.78
N GLU A 194 -23.96 -8.61 0.30
CA GLU A 194 -23.54 -9.85 0.95
C GLU A 194 -22.01 -9.97 0.97
N THR A 195 -21.34 -9.62 -0.14
CA THR A 195 -19.87 -9.61 -0.23
C THR A 195 -19.26 -8.61 0.74
N ARG A 196 -19.84 -7.41 0.86
CA ARG A 196 -19.38 -6.41 1.82
C ARG A 196 -19.56 -6.89 3.26
N ALA A 197 -20.69 -7.51 3.59
CA ALA A 197 -20.93 -8.05 4.93
C ALA A 197 -19.91 -9.15 5.27
N LYS A 198 -19.68 -10.10 4.36
CA LYS A 198 -18.67 -11.15 4.57
C LYS A 198 -17.24 -10.61 4.62
N PHE A 199 -16.90 -9.62 3.80
CA PHE A 199 -15.61 -8.96 3.88
C PHE A 199 -15.41 -8.25 5.23
N GLN A 200 -16.46 -7.59 5.75
CA GLN A 200 -16.42 -6.98 7.08
C GLN A 200 -16.16 -8.02 8.16
N GLU A 201 -16.87 -9.15 8.11
CA GLU A 201 -16.77 -10.23 9.09
C GLU A 201 -15.40 -10.92 9.07
N LEU A 202 -14.92 -11.30 7.88
CA LEU A 202 -13.74 -12.14 7.71
C LEU A 202 -12.43 -11.35 7.70
N CYS A 203 -12.45 -10.09 7.27
CA CYS A 203 -11.23 -9.28 7.10
C CYS A 203 -11.23 -8.06 8.00
N LEU A 204 -12.21 -7.16 7.90
CA LEU A 204 -12.15 -5.88 8.60
C LEU A 204 -12.35 -6.00 10.11
N GLY A 205 -13.24 -6.88 10.56
CA GLY A 205 -13.47 -7.15 11.98
C GLY A 205 -12.21 -7.63 12.69
N PRO A 206 -11.51 -8.67 12.18
CA PRO A 206 -10.20 -9.06 12.69
C PRO A 206 -9.14 -7.95 12.55
N PHE A 207 -9.10 -7.24 11.42
CA PHE A 207 -8.16 -6.13 11.20
C PHE A 207 -8.29 -5.02 12.25
N GLU A 208 -9.50 -4.53 12.49
CA GLU A 208 -9.78 -3.46 13.45
C GLU A 208 -9.53 -3.86 14.91
N LYS A 209 -9.56 -5.17 15.22
CA LYS A 209 -9.21 -5.69 16.55
C LYS A 209 -7.70 -5.75 16.77
N SER A 210 -6.93 -6.03 15.72
CA SER A 210 -5.47 -6.22 15.81
C SER A 210 -4.66 -4.97 15.48
N VAL A 211 -5.25 -3.99 14.80
CA VAL A 211 -4.56 -2.80 14.27
C VAL A 211 -5.21 -1.54 14.82
N ASN A 212 -4.40 -0.50 15.06
CA ASN A 212 -4.92 0.82 15.44
C ASN A 212 -5.90 1.33 14.36
N LYS A 213 -7.02 1.94 14.78
CA LYS A 213 -8.13 2.39 13.92
C LYS A 213 -7.73 3.41 12.84
N ASP A 214 -6.55 4.00 12.97
CA ASP A 214 -6.05 5.05 12.07
C ASP A 214 -5.32 4.51 10.83
N ILE A 215 -5.17 3.18 10.67
CA ILE A 215 -4.52 2.62 9.49
C ILE A 215 -5.51 2.58 8.31
N PRO A 216 -5.25 3.34 7.22
CA PRO A 216 -6.10 3.30 6.04
C PRO A 216 -6.04 1.92 5.38
N HIS A 217 -7.19 1.45 4.90
CA HIS A 217 -7.29 0.16 4.24
C HIS A 217 -8.21 0.22 3.02
N ILE A 218 -8.00 -0.68 2.07
CA ILE A 218 -8.84 -0.83 0.88
C ILE A 218 -8.83 -2.26 0.35
N ALA A 219 -9.94 -2.72 -0.22
CA ALA A 219 -9.99 -3.97 -0.96
C ALA A 219 -9.83 -3.73 -2.47
N VAL A 220 -9.13 -4.62 -3.15
CA VAL A 220 -8.89 -4.55 -4.60
C VAL A 220 -8.92 -5.93 -5.24
N SER A 221 -9.24 -5.94 -6.53
CA SER A 221 -8.97 -7.05 -7.43
C SER A 221 -7.94 -6.61 -8.48
N THR A 222 -7.13 -7.56 -8.95
CA THR A 222 -6.25 -7.42 -10.12
C THR A 222 -6.74 -8.27 -11.30
N ASN A 223 -7.88 -8.95 -11.16
CA ASN A 223 -8.48 -9.79 -12.19
C ASN A 223 -9.14 -8.90 -13.24
N LYS A 224 -8.62 -8.89 -14.47
CA LYS A 224 -9.12 -8.03 -15.55
C LYS A 224 -10.54 -8.34 -15.99
N GLU A 225 -10.99 -9.56 -15.76
CA GLU A 225 -12.35 -10.02 -16.07
C GLU A 225 -13.36 -9.57 -14.99
N TYR A 226 -12.88 -9.18 -13.81
CA TYR A 226 -13.75 -8.65 -12.77
C TYR A 226 -14.13 -7.19 -13.07
N LYS A 227 -15.43 -6.96 -13.29
CA LYS A 227 -15.99 -5.69 -13.80
C LYS A 227 -15.55 -4.44 -13.02
N ASP A 228 -15.34 -4.57 -11.71
CA ASP A 228 -15.02 -3.43 -10.84
C ASP A 228 -13.50 -3.25 -10.63
N THR A 229 -12.65 -4.11 -11.20
CA THR A 229 -11.18 -4.05 -11.02
C THR A 229 -10.61 -2.68 -11.29
N ARG A 230 -10.96 -2.06 -12.43
CA ARG A 230 -10.44 -0.73 -12.79
C ARG A 230 -10.88 0.33 -11.78
N LYS A 231 -12.11 0.25 -11.28
CA LYS A 231 -12.64 1.18 -10.27
C LYS A 231 -11.87 1.03 -8.95
N MET A 232 -11.71 -0.20 -8.45
CA MET A 232 -11.00 -0.48 -7.20
C MET A 232 -9.53 -0.04 -7.25
N LEU A 233 -8.84 -0.32 -8.37
CA LEU A 233 -7.47 0.15 -8.55
C LEU A 233 -7.38 1.67 -8.57
N ASN A 234 -8.32 2.38 -9.22
CA ASN A 234 -8.36 3.84 -9.18
C ASN A 234 -8.61 4.39 -7.76
N GLU A 235 -9.40 3.69 -6.93
CA GLU A 235 -9.63 4.06 -5.53
C GLU A 235 -8.37 3.85 -4.67
N LEU A 236 -7.62 2.76 -4.87
CA LEU A 236 -6.33 2.54 -4.20
C LEU A 236 -5.33 3.65 -4.51
N VAL A 237 -5.33 4.12 -5.75
CA VAL A 237 -4.47 5.20 -6.23
C VAL A 237 -4.82 6.52 -5.58
N ARG A 238 -6.12 6.84 -5.50
CA ARG A 238 -6.61 8.04 -4.83
C ARG A 238 -6.27 8.01 -3.34
N LEU A 239 -6.57 6.90 -2.66
CA LEU A 239 -6.24 6.70 -1.25
C LEU A 239 -4.75 6.90 -1.00
N THR A 240 -3.90 6.29 -1.83
CA THR A 240 -2.44 6.44 -1.72
C THR A 240 -2.00 7.89 -1.90
N ALA A 241 -2.53 8.58 -2.92
CA ALA A 241 -2.20 9.98 -3.16
C ALA A 241 -2.62 10.89 -1.99
N ASP A 242 -3.80 10.65 -1.41
CA ASP A 242 -4.30 11.40 -0.26
C ASP A 242 -3.46 11.15 1.00
N CYS A 243 -3.12 9.89 1.28
CA CYS A 243 -2.24 9.53 2.39
C CYS A 243 -0.85 10.19 2.28
N VAL A 244 -0.26 10.18 1.07
CA VAL A 244 1.04 10.81 0.79
C VAL A 244 0.95 12.34 0.94
N LYS A 245 -0.14 12.95 0.46
CA LYS A 245 -0.33 14.40 0.61
C LYS A 245 -0.44 14.81 2.08
N ASN A 246 -1.13 14.01 2.88
CA ASN A 246 -1.37 14.28 4.30
C ASN A 246 -0.12 14.07 5.15
N SER A 247 0.67 13.00 4.91
CA SER A 247 1.93 12.79 5.63
C SER A 247 2.92 13.94 5.44
N LEU A 248 3.00 14.47 4.21
CA LEU A 248 3.85 15.60 3.87
C LEU A 248 3.37 16.95 4.43
N ALA A 249 2.12 17.05 4.87
CA ALA A 249 1.62 18.23 5.59
C ALA A 249 2.03 18.19 7.07
N VAL A 250 1.98 17.01 7.69
CA VAL A 250 2.38 16.79 9.10
C VAL A 250 3.87 17.06 9.30
N ASP A 251 4.73 16.61 8.39
CA ASP A 251 6.17 16.85 8.48
C ASP A 251 6.53 18.35 8.53
N ARG A 252 5.78 19.19 7.81
CA ARG A 252 6.02 20.64 7.78
C ARG A 252 5.65 21.31 9.10
N CYS A 253 4.56 20.87 9.73
CA CYS A 253 4.17 21.37 11.05
C CYS A 253 5.23 21.01 12.11
N CYS A 254 5.75 19.78 12.08
CA CYS A 254 6.80 19.32 13.00
C CYS A 254 8.17 20.00 12.73
N ALA A 255 8.48 20.35 11.48
CA ALA A 255 9.68 21.09 11.14
C ALA A 255 9.60 22.57 11.58
N GLY A 256 8.43 23.21 11.46
CA GLY A 256 8.21 24.60 11.90
C GLY A 256 8.35 24.80 13.42
N LEU A 257 8.00 23.80 14.22
CA LEU A 257 8.16 23.84 15.68
C LEU A 257 9.62 23.72 16.15
N ARG A 258 10.50 23.10 15.35
CA ARG A 258 11.93 22.93 15.69
C ARG A 258 12.79 24.17 15.40
N HIS A 259 12.23 25.20 14.77
CA HIS A 259 12.96 26.40 14.34
C HIS A 259 12.58 27.69 15.08
N ARG A 260 11.92 27.62 16.25
CA ARG A 260 11.71 28.83 17.07
C ARG A 260 13.03 29.14 17.80
N PRO A 261 13.77 30.21 17.47
CA PRO A 261 14.93 30.58 18.25
C PRO A 261 14.43 31.10 19.59
N THR A 262 14.90 30.52 20.69
CA THR A 262 14.88 31.18 21.99
C THR A 262 15.65 32.49 21.84
N ARG A 263 14.93 33.63 21.84
CA ARG A 263 15.57 34.92 22.03
C ARG A 263 16.05 34.97 23.48
N GLU A 264 17.34 34.70 23.69
CA GLU A 264 18.05 35.17 24.86
C GLU A 264 18.11 36.71 24.76
N SER A 265 17.37 37.38 25.63
CA SER A 265 17.58 38.80 25.91
C SER A 265 18.74 38.91 26.91
N GLY A 266 19.96 39.00 26.39
CA GLY A 266 21.10 39.53 27.13
C GLY A 266 21.07 41.06 27.07
N CYS A 267 20.90 41.69 28.24
CA CYS A 267 21.25 43.09 28.44
C CYS A 267 22.45 43.11 29.41
N GLU A 268 23.62 43.44 28.88
CA GLU A 268 24.77 44.12 29.51
C GLU A 268 24.98 45.35 28.61
N ASP A 269 25.15 46.60 29.04
CA ASP A 269 25.59 47.20 30.30
C ASP A 269 24.68 48.37 30.74
#